data_AF-A0A9E6D2H5-F1
#
_entry.id   AF-A0A9E6D2H5-F1
#
_cell.length_a   1.000
_cell.length_b   1.000
_cell.length_c   1.000
_cell.angle_alpha   90.00
_cell.angle_beta   90.00
_cell.angle_gamma   90.00
#
_symmetry.space_group_name_H-M   'P 1'
#
loop_
_entity.id
_entity.type
_entity.pdbx_description
1 polymer ?
#
loop_
_entity_poly.entity_id
_entity_poly.type
_entity_poly.pdbx_seq_one_letter_code
_entity_poly.pdbx_strand_id
1 'polypeptide(L)' 'MVGTENIFARRSPSLKKMGLADQALSDDEMVKLMLEEPKLVRRPLIKVGNKLMVGAGNAVVEEAIAEAS' A
#
# COMPACT_ATOMS: atom_id res chain seq x y z
N MET A 1 -8.54 4.98 9.77
CA MET A 1 -7.21 4.33 9.78
C MET A 1 -7.03 3.70 8.41
N VAL A 2 -5.94 4.01 7.69
CA VAL A 2 -5.68 3.38 6.39
C VAL A 2 -5.35 1.91 6.66
N GLY A 3 -6.24 1.00 6.29
CA GLY A 3 -6.02 -0.43 6.48
C GLY A 3 -4.90 -0.98 5.60
N THR A 4 -4.25 -2.05 6.07
CA THR A 4 -3.09 -2.71 5.44
C THR A 4 -3.36 -3.06 3.97
N GLU A 5 -4.61 -3.40 3.65
CA GLU A 5 -5.09 -3.70 2.30
C GLU A 5 -4.87 -2.56 1.29
N ASN A 6 -4.86 -1.30 1.75
CA ASN A 6 -4.70 -0.13 0.90
C ASN A 6 -3.23 0.06 0.53
N ILE A 7 -2.31 -0.38 1.40
CA ILE A 7 -0.86 -0.36 1.20
C ILE A 7 -0.40 -1.60 0.43
N PHE A 8 -1.09 -2.74 0.57
CA PHE A 8 -0.74 -3.98 -0.07
C PHE A 8 -1.08 -4.02 -1.56
N ALA A 9 -0.10 -4.35 -2.39
CA ALA A 9 -0.25 -4.45 -3.83
C ALA A 9 -0.82 -5.82 -4.23
N ARG A 10 -2.11 -6.08 -3.93
CA ARG A 10 -2.81 -7.34 -4.32
C ARG A 10 -2.70 -7.69 -5.81
N ARG A 11 -2.59 -6.68 -6.67
CA ARG A 11 -2.49 -6.85 -8.13
C ARG A 11 -1.06 -6.96 -8.64
N SER A 12 -0.07 -7.02 -7.75
CA SER A 12 1.35 -7.08 -8.13
C SER A 12 1.67 -8.38 -8.90
N PRO A 13 2.49 -8.32 -9.96
CA PRO A 13 3.01 -9.50 -10.62
C PRO A 13 3.76 -10.45 -9.66
N SER A 14 4.43 -9.92 -8.63
CA SER A 14 5.12 -10.75 -7.62
C SER A 14 4.15 -11.63 -6.84
N LEU A 15 2.99 -11.08 -6.43
CA LEU A 15 1.97 -11.84 -5.70
C LEU A 15 1.35 -12.95 -6.57
N LYS A 16 1.14 -12.66 -7.86
CA LYS A 16 0.67 -13.66 -8.83
C LYS A 16 1.66 -14.80 -9.02
N LYS A 17 2.97 -14.49 -9.11
CA LYS A 17 4.03 -15.50 -9.20
C LYS A 17 4.11 -16.39 -7.96
N MET A 18 3.71 -15.88 -6.80
CA MET A 18 3.64 -16.63 -5.55
C MET A 18 2.38 -17.51 -5.41
N GLY A 19 1.40 -17.40 -6.32
CA GLY A 19 0.14 -18.14 -6.23
C GLY A 19 -0.78 -17.69 -5.08
N LEU A 20 -0.52 -16.51 -4.51
CA LEU A 20 -1.25 -15.96 -3.36
C LEU A 20 -2.31 -14.93 -3.76
N ALA A 21 -2.49 -14.67 -5.06
CA ALA A 21 -3.35 -13.59 -5.56
C ALA A 21 -4.84 -13.75 -5.19
N ASP A 22 -5.31 -14.99 -5.10
CA ASP A 22 -6.71 -15.33 -4.82
C ASP A 22 -6.94 -15.79 -3.37
N GLN A 23 -5.91 -15.74 -2.53
CA GLN A 23 -6.01 -16.14 -1.13
C GLN A 23 -6.50 -15.00 -0.24
N ALA A 24 -7.29 -15.34 0.77
CA ALA A 24 -7.64 -14.42 1.84
C ALA A 24 -6.45 -14.30 2.79
N LEU A 25 -5.68 -13.22 2.65
CA LEU A 25 -4.55 -12.89 3.52
C LEU A 25 -5.03 -12.02 4.68
N SER A 26 -4.62 -12.37 5.90
CA SER A 26 -4.76 -11.54 7.09
C SER A 26 -3.83 -10.32 7.06
N ASP A 27 -4.06 -9.35 7.95
CA ASP A 27 -3.21 -8.16 8.07
C ASP A 27 -1.74 -8.52 8.36
N ASP A 28 -1.51 -9.43 9.31
CA ASP A 28 -0.17 -9.86 9.69
C ASP A 28 0.56 -10.57 8.53
N GLU A 29 -0.16 -11.41 7.78
CA GLU A 29 0.40 -12.07 6.59
C GLU A 29 0.74 -11.06 5.50
N MET A 30 -0.12 -10.07 5.27
CA MET A 30 0.17 -8.99 4.32
C MET A 30 1.42 -8.22 4.73
N VAL A 31 1.58 -7.88 6.01
CA VAL A 31 2.79 -7.22 6.53
C VAL A 31 4.03 -8.09 6.34
N LYS A 32 3.95 -9.39 6.66
CA LYS A 32 5.06 -10.32 6.47
C LYS A 32 5.47 -10.41 5.00
N LEU A 33 4.50 -10.51 4.08
CA LEU A 33 4.76 -10.53 2.64
C LEU A 33 5.37 -9.21 2.14
N MET A 34 4.97 -8.05 2.69
CA MET A 34 5.61 -6.77 2.37
C MET A 34 7.08 -6.71 2.81
N LEU A 35 7.42 -7.37 3.93
CA LEU A 35 8.79 -7.46 4.42
C LEU A 35 9.64 -8.39 3.54
N GLU A 36 9.08 -9.51 3.09
CA GLU A 36 9.76 -10.47 2.23
C GLU A 36 9.92 -9.96 0.79
N GLU A 37 8.89 -9.30 0.24
CA GLU A 37 8.90 -8.70 -1.09
C GLU A 37 8.49 -7.22 -1.00
N PRO A 38 9.45 -6.28 -0.87
CA PRO A 38 9.18 -4.85 -0.78
C PRO A 38 8.44 -4.26 -1.99
N LYS A 39 8.38 -4.97 -3.13
CA LYS A 39 7.56 -4.57 -4.29
C LYS A 39 6.06 -4.77 -4.07
N LEU A 40 5.66 -5.50 -3.02
CA LEU A 40 4.26 -5.63 -2.61
C LEU A 40 3.75 -4.40 -1.86
N VAL A 41 4.61 -3.44 -1.51
CA VAL A 41 4.20 -2.16 -0.93
C VAL A 41 3.83 -1.19 -2.06
N ARG A 42 2.60 -0.65 -2.05
CA ARG A 42 2.16 0.39 -2.99
C ARG A 42 2.90 1.69 -2.69
N ARG A 43 3.43 2.32 -3.75
CA ARG A 43 4.25 3.54 -3.66
C ARG A 43 3.65 4.64 -4.56
N PRO A 44 3.90 5.92 -4.24
CA PRO A 44 4.50 6.46 -3.01
C PRO A 44 3.60 6.28 -1.78
N LEU A 45 4.22 6.27 -0.60
CA LEU A 45 3.54 6.43 0.69
C LEU A 45 3.90 7.81 1.21
N ILE A 46 2.91 8.68 1.38
CA ILE A 46 3.13 10.06 1.82
C ILE A 46 2.41 10.21 3.16
N LYS A 47 3.15 10.59 4.21
CA LYS A 47 2.60 10.87 5.53
C LYS A 47 2.73 12.36 5.81
N VAL A 48 1.60 13.02 6.05
CA VAL A 48 1.52 14.44 6.39
C VAL A 48 0.75 14.56 7.70
N GLY A 49 1.43 15.00 8.77
CA GLY A 49 0.87 14.99 10.13
C GLY A 49 0.36 13.61 10.55
N ASN A 50 -0.95 13.51 10.77
CA ASN A 50 -1.65 12.28 11.15
C ASN A 50 -2.32 11.55 9.97
N LYS A 51 -2.22 12.08 8.75
CA LYS A 51 -2.78 11.46 7.54
C LYS A 51 -1.71 10.66 6.80
N LEU A 52 -2.09 9.47 6.34
CA LEU A 52 -1.29 8.61 5.48
C LEU A 52 -1.99 8.48 4.14
N MET A 53 -1.23 8.65 3.06
CA MET A 53 -1.72 8.68 1.70
C MET A 53 -0.95 7.67 0.88
N VAL A 54 -1.68 6.91 0.06
CA VAL A 54 -1.14 5.73 -0.63
C VAL A 54 -1.36 5.86 -2.14
N GLY A 55 -0.27 5.93 -2.90
CA GLY A 55 -0.26 5.98 -4.36
C GLY A 55 -0.04 7.38 -4.93
N ALA A 56 0.24 7.43 -6.24
CA ALA A 56 0.61 8.64 -6.98
C ALA A 56 -0.56 9.22 -7.81
N GLY A 57 -1.81 8.95 -7.45
CA GLY A 57 -2.94 9.55 -8.16
C GLY A 57 -2.94 11.07 -7.96
N ASN A 58 -3.17 11.87 -9.00
CA ASN A 58 -3.13 13.33 -8.91
C ASN A 58 -3.94 13.87 -7.73
N ALA A 59 -5.16 13.36 -7.53
CA ALA A 59 -6.00 13.74 -6.39
C ALA A 59 -5.37 13.42 -5.02
N VAL A 60 -4.69 12.28 -4.88
CA VAL A 60 -4.01 11.87 -3.63
C VAL A 60 -2.79 12.76 -3.37
N VAL A 61 -2.07 13.13 -4.43
CA VAL A 61 -0.90 14.01 -4.31
C VAL A 61 -1.32 15.44 -4.00
N GLU A 62 -2.39 15.95 -4.64
CA GLU A 62 -2.95 17.28 -4.37
C GLU A 62 -3.44 17.42 -2.92
N GLU A 63 -4.16 16.42 -2.41
CA GLU A 63 -4.60 16.41 -1.01
C GLU A 63 -3.39 16.33 -0.05
N ALA A 64 -2.30 15.65 -0.41
CA ALA A 64 -1.07 15.62 0.39
C ALA A 64 -0.40 16.99 0.48
N ILE A 65 -0.37 17.72 -0.63
CA ILE A 65 0.19 19.07 -0.70
C ILE A 65 -0.68 20.05 0.10
N ALA A 66 -2.00 19.94 0.00
CA ALA A 66 -2.94 20.77 0.74
C ALA A 66 -2.84 20.57 2.27
N GLU A 67 -2.67 19.32 2.73
CA GLU A 67 -2.51 19.02 4.17
C GLU A 67 -1.14 19.49 4.72
N ALA A 68 -0.13 19.62 3.85
CA ALA A 68 1.24 20.00 4.24
C ALA A 68 1.45 21.53 4.29
N SER A 69 0.50 22.29 3.76
CA SER A 69 0.51 23.77 3.71
C SER A 69 -0.17 24.37 4.93
#